data_AF-A0A2N1NP34-F1
#
_entry.id   AF-A0A2N1NP34-F1
#
_cell.length_a   1.000
_cell.length_b   1.000
_cell.length_c   1.000
_cell.angle_alpha   90.00
_cell.angle_beta   90.00
_cell.angle_gamma   90.00
#
_symmetry.space_group_name_H-M   'P 1'
#
loop_
_entity.id
_entity.type
_entity.pdbx_description
1 polymer ?
#
loop_
_entity_poly.entity_id
_entity_poly.type
_entity_poly.pdbx_seq_one_letter_code
_entity_poly.pdbx_strand_id
1 'polypeptide(L)' 'MTIPIPSISTIEPILTWLYNHDDKAWMDTITSRNFEQVCQNVIFLGLGDEAFSVLERVFQKLMIEE' A
#
# COMPACT_ATOMS: atom_id res chain seq x y z
N MET A 1 19.72 -16.56 -3.15
CA MET A 1 18.45 -16.42 -3.90
C MET A 1 17.86 -15.10 -3.45
N THR A 2 17.82 -14.08 -4.31
CA THR A 2 17.20 -12.79 -4.00
C THR A 2 15.76 -12.86 -4.48
N ILE A 3 14.80 -12.63 -3.59
CA ILE A 3 13.41 -12.49 -3.98
C ILE A 3 13.25 -11.04 -4.46
N PRO A 4 12.88 -10.79 -5.72
CA PRO A 4 12.76 -9.42 -6.23
C PRO A 4 11.64 -8.71 -5.48
N ILE A 5 11.96 -7.56 -4.88
CA ILE A 5 10.96 -6.65 -4.32
C ILE A 5 10.11 -6.14 -5.49
N PRO A 6 8.77 -6.27 -5.45
CA PRO A 6 7.91 -5.84 -6.56
C PRO A 6 8.06 -4.36 -6.91
N SER A 7 8.09 -3.47 -5.89
CA SER A 7 8.29 -2.04 -6.10
C SER A 7 9.05 -1.39 -4.93
N ILE A 8 10.33 -1.06 -5.13
CA ILE A 8 11.15 -0.41 -4.09
C ILE A 8 10.58 0.96 -3.71
N SER A 9 10.06 1.71 -4.69
CA SER A 9 9.58 3.09 -4.48
C SER A 9 8.34 3.21 -3.59
N THR A 10 7.64 2.10 -3.33
CA THR A 10 6.44 2.09 -2.49
C THR A 10 6.65 1.33 -1.17
N ILE A 11 7.84 0.79 -0.93
CA ILE A 11 8.10 -0.03 0.26
C ILE A 11 8.25 0.82 1.53
N GLU A 12 8.87 1.99 1.43
CA GLU A 12 9.14 2.87 2.57
C GLU A 12 7.86 3.32 3.28
N PRO A 13 6.80 3.83 2.58
CA PRO A 13 5.54 4.16 3.22
C PRO A 13 4.88 2.98 3.96
N ILE A 14 4.98 1.77 3.42
CA ILE A 14 4.44 0.55 4.05
C ILE A 14 5.20 0.26 5.35
N LEU A 15 6.53 0.36 5.33
CA LEU A 15 7.34 0.18 6.53
C LEU A 15 6.99 1.23 7.60
N THR A 16 6.84 2.50 7.22
CA THR A 16 6.40 3.55 8.14
C THR A 16 5.04 3.22 8.77
N TRP A 17 4.08 2.77 7.96
CA TRP A 17 2.77 2.34 8.43
C TRP A 17 2.83 1.18 9.41
N LEU A 18 3.68 0.17 9.17
CA LEU A 18 3.85 -0.96 10.09
C LEU A 18 4.37 -0.54 11.49
N TYR A 19 5.08 0.57 11.59
CA TYR A 19 5.59 1.06 12.88
C TYR A 19 4.60 1.97 13.62
N ASN A 20 3.87 2.83 12.89
CA ASN A 20 3.03 3.85 13.49
C ASN A 20 1.52 3.52 13.44
N HIS A 21 1.12 2.56 12.60
CA HIS A 21 -0.27 2.23 12.26
C HIS A 21 -1.12 3.46 11.89
N ASP A 22 -0.50 4.46 11.22
CA ASP A 22 -1.19 5.66 10.74
C ASP A 22 -1.77 5.41 9.35
N ASP A 23 -2.96 4.83 9.30
CA ASP A 23 -3.71 4.55 8.07
C ASP A 23 -3.79 5.78 7.17
N LYS A 24 -4.12 6.94 7.74
CA LYS A 24 -4.35 8.16 6.97
C LYS A 24 -3.06 8.59 6.27
N ALA A 25 -1.96 8.65 7.01
CA ALA A 25 -0.67 9.03 6.45
C ALA A 25 -0.26 8.07 5.32
N TRP A 26 -0.49 6.76 5.47
CA TRP A 26 -0.20 5.80 4.41
C TRP A 26 -1.11 6.00 3.19
N MET A 27 -2.43 6.14 3.38
CA MET A 27 -3.39 6.41 2.32
C MET A 27 -3.03 7.65 1.49
N ASP A 28 -2.54 8.71 2.13
CA ASP A 28 -2.13 9.95 1.45
C ASP A 28 -0.91 9.76 0.52
N THR A 29 -0.14 8.68 0.67
CA THR A 29 0.97 8.32 -0.25
C THR A 29 0.52 7.55 -1.49
N ILE A 30 -0.72 7.07 -1.51
CA ILE A 30 -1.23 6.17 -2.54
C ILE A 30 -2.07 6.96 -3.55
N THR A 31 -1.79 6.74 -4.82
CA THR A 31 -2.41 7.40 -5.97
C THR A 31 -2.79 6.35 -7.02
N SER A 32 -3.65 6.70 -7.97
CA SER A 32 -4.00 5.80 -9.08
C SER A 32 -2.78 5.30 -9.86
N ARG A 33 -1.70 6.08 -9.93
CA ARG A 33 -0.47 5.73 -10.65
C ARG A 33 0.39 4.68 -9.95
N ASN A 34 0.33 4.59 -8.62
CA ASN A 34 1.17 3.69 -7.83
C ASN A 34 0.38 2.60 -7.09
N PHE A 35 -0.96 2.63 -7.14
CA PHE A 35 -1.83 1.70 -6.40
C PHE A 35 -1.49 0.23 -6.65
N GLU A 36 -1.33 -0.18 -7.92
CA GLU A 36 -0.97 -1.56 -8.25
C GLU A 36 0.35 -2.00 -7.61
N GLN A 37 1.35 -1.13 -7.61
CA GLN A 37 2.66 -1.40 -7.03
C GLN A 37 2.58 -1.58 -5.50
N VAL A 38 1.74 -0.78 -4.84
CA VAL A 38 1.48 -0.91 -3.40
C VAL A 38 0.81 -2.26 -3.12
N CYS A 39 -0.22 -2.63 -3.88
CA CYS A 39 -0.90 -3.93 -3.74
C CYS A 39 0.08 -5.10 -3.88
N GLN A 40 0.96 -5.06 -4.89
CA GLN A 40 1.98 -6.09 -5.10
C GLN A 40 2.91 -6.23 -3.90
N ASN A 41 3.34 -5.11 -3.30
CA ASN A 41 4.17 -5.12 -2.11
C ASN A 41 3.43 -5.64 -0.87
N VAL A 42 2.17 -5.26 -0.67
CA VAL A 42 1.33 -5.76 0.45
C VAL A 42 1.18 -7.29 0.37
N ILE A 43 0.91 -7.82 -0.83
CA ILE A 43 0.84 -9.27 -1.09
C ILE A 43 2.20 -9.92 -0.84
N PHE A 44 3.28 -9.32 -1.36
CA PHE A 44 4.64 -9.84 -1.24
C PHE A 44 5.11 -9.95 0.21
N LEU A 45 4.82 -8.93 1.01
CA LEU A 45 5.17 -8.89 2.43
C LEU A 45 4.25 -9.78 3.28
N GLY A 46 3.17 -10.33 2.69
CA GLY A 46 2.22 -11.19 3.40
C GLY A 46 1.45 -10.43 4.49
N LEU A 47 1.15 -9.15 4.28
CA LEU A 47 0.43 -8.35 5.27
C LEU A 47 -1.04 -8.81 5.35
N GLY A 48 -1.61 -8.72 6.56
CA GLY A 48 -2.95 -9.22 6.86
C GLY A 48 -4.07 -8.22 6.56
N ASP A 49 -5.26 -8.55 7.07
CA ASP A 49 -6.54 -7.87 6.79
C ASP A 49 -6.52 -6.35 7.05
N GLU A 50 -5.72 -5.89 8.00
CA GLU A 50 -5.57 -4.45 8.30
C GLU A 50 -5.03 -3.69 7.07
N ALA A 51 -4.00 -4.22 6.41
CA ALA A 51 -3.43 -3.59 5.23
C ALA A 51 -4.43 -3.60 4.06
N PHE A 52 -5.13 -4.72 3.86
CA PHE A 52 -6.16 -4.82 2.83
C PHE A 52 -7.35 -3.89 3.07
N SER A 53 -7.74 -3.68 4.33
CA SER A 53 -8.79 -2.72 4.70
C SER A 53 -8.42 -1.29 4.31
N VAL A 54 -7.14 -0.91 4.48
CA VAL A 54 -6.64 0.40 4.02
C VAL A 54 -6.69 0.49 2.49
N LEU A 55 -6.21 -0.55 1.79
CA LEU A 55 -6.23 -0.58 0.32
C LEU A 55 -7.65 -0.52 -0.27
N GLU A 56 -8.63 -1.15 0.38
CA GLU A 56 -10.03 -1.07 -0.03
C GLU A 56 -10.55 0.37 0.04
N ARG A 57 -10.27 1.09 1.13
CA ARG A 57 -10.64 2.51 1.28
C ARG A 57 -9.99 3.39 0.22
N VAL A 58 -8.72 3.14 -0.10
CA VAL A 58 -8.03 3.85 -1.18
C VAL A 58 -8.66 3.57 -2.52
N PHE A 59 -8.95 2.30 -2.83
CA PHE A 59 -9.60 1.91 -4.07
C PHE A 59 -10.95 2.62 -4.24
N GLN A 60 -11.80 2.62 -3.21
CA GLN A 60 -13.07 3.33 -3.22
C GLN A 60 -12.89 4.83 -3.48
N LYS A 61 -11.90 5.47 -2.85
CA LYS A 61 -11.59 6.90 -3.09
C LYS A 61 -11.19 7.15 -4.54
N LEU A 62 -10.29 6.34 -5.10
CA LEU A 62 -9.81 6.49 -6.46
C LEU A 62 -10.94 6.32 -7.50
N MET A 63 -11.90 5.43 -7.25
CA MET A 63 -13.06 5.21 -8.12
C MET A 63 -14.08 6.37 -8.13
N ILE A 64 -14.05 7.24 -7.11
CA ILE A 64 -14.95 8.42 -7.01
C ILE A 64 -14.30 9.66 -7.66
N GLU A 65 -12.97 9.70 -7.75
CA GLU A 65 -12.20 10.82 -8.28
C GLU A 65 -11.95 10.76 -9.81
N GLU A 66 -12.32 9.64 -10.47
CA GLU A 66 -12.41 9.50 -11.94
C GLU A 66 -13.77 9.98 -12.50
#